data_AF-A0A844SH46-F1
#
_entry.id   AF-A0A844SH46-F1
#
_cell.length_a   1.000
_cell.length_b   1.000
_cell.length_c   1.000
_cell.angle_alpha   90.00
_cell.angle_beta   90.00
_cell.angle_gamma   90.00
#
_symmetry.space_group_name_H-M   'P 1'
#
loop_
_entity.id
_entity.type
_entity.pdbx_description
1 polymer ?
#
loop_
_entity_poly.entity_id
_entity_poly.type
_entity_poly.pdbx_seq_one_letter_code
_entity_poly.pdbx_strand_id
1 'polypeptide(L)'
;MGLDSKKDVHLDGSSAGSVSRLEILEGPSGRRVRSEAERARIAAESLLPGAQVSEVARKHGATRWQIYDWRRRFRQRGMLPPCEASPPTFAPLVVDHALEERQAPAIKLEIAIGDVVLRTDTAIDADQLSRVIRAVRASR
;
A
#
# COMPACT_ATOMS: atom_id res chain seq x y z
N MET A 1 0.91 -29.85 -11.12
CA MET A 1 1.40 -29.00 -12.23
C MET A 1 1.20 -27.54 -11.83
N GLY A 2 2.23 -26.91 -11.28
CA GLY A 2 2.14 -25.52 -10.79
C GLY A 2 2.56 -24.56 -11.88
N LEU A 3 1.61 -23.75 -12.36
CA LEU A 3 1.83 -22.69 -13.35
C LEU A 3 2.95 -21.77 -12.86
N ASP A 4 4.05 -21.74 -13.60
CA ASP A 4 5.09 -20.73 -13.43
C ASP A 4 4.47 -19.41 -13.90
N SER A 5 3.95 -18.62 -12.96
CA SER A 5 3.54 -17.25 -13.24
C SER A 5 4.77 -16.49 -13.75
N LYS A 6 4.84 -16.35 -15.07
CA LYS A 6 5.72 -15.44 -15.77
C LYS A 6 5.46 -14.06 -15.20
N LYS A 7 6.35 -13.60 -14.32
CA LYS A 7 6.36 -12.21 -13.87
C LYS A 7 6.89 -11.42 -15.06
N ASP A 8 5.99 -10.86 -15.85
CA ASP A 8 6.37 -9.88 -16.85
C ASP A 8 6.94 -8.68 -16.11
N VAL A 9 8.25 -8.50 -16.22
CA VAL A 9 8.94 -7.31 -15.70
C VAL A 9 8.58 -6.19 -16.66
N HIS A 10 7.67 -5.31 -16.23
CA HIS A 10 7.40 -4.07 -16.94
C HIS A 10 8.64 -3.20 -16.80
N LEU A 11 9.45 -3.14 -17.85
CA LEU A 11 10.55 -2.18 -17.95
C LEU A 11 9.91 -0.82 -18.23
N ASP A 12 9.91 0.05 -17.22
CA ASP A 12 9.56 1.46 -17.37
C ASP A 12 10.66 2.17 -18.19
N GLY A 13 10.62 1.92 -19.50
CA GLY A 13 11.43 2.61 -20.48
C GLY A 13 10.73 3.89 -20.87
N SER A 14 11.38 5.03 -20.62
CA SER A 14 10.89 6.33 -21.08
C SER A 14 10.62 6.28 -22.59
N SER A 15 9.35 6.48 -22.97
CA SER A 15 8.83 6.41 -24.36
C SER A 15 9.53 7.39 -25.33
N ALA A 16 10.31 8.33 -24.82
CA ALA A 16 11.06 9.32 -25.61
C ALA A 16 12.49 8.86 -26.01
N GLY A 17 12.68 7.56 -26.24
CA GLY A 17 13.98 6.99 -26.65
C GLY A 17 13.86 6.13 -27.90
N SER A 18 14.80 6.29 -28.84
CA SER A 18 14.89 5.49 -30.07
C SER A 18 14.81 3.99 -29.78
N VAL A 19 13.88 3.29 -30.43
CA VAL A 19 13.72 1.85 -30.30
C VAL A 19 14.96 1.16 -30.87
N SER A 20 15.70 0.46 -30.01
CA SER A 20 16.83 -0.37 -30.44
C SER A 20 16.35 -1.81 -30.66
N ARG A 21 16.85 -2.45 -31.71
CA ARG A 21 16.52 -3.85 -32.03
C ARG A 21 17.09 -4.78 -30.95
N LEU A 22 16.22 -5.52 -30.27
CA LEU A 22 16.62 -6.62 -29.39
C LEU A 22 16.90 -7.86 -30.26
N GLU A 23 18.15 -8.27 -30.35
CA GLU A 23 18.51 -9.54 -30.98
C GLU A 23 18.44 -10.65 -29.93
N ILE A 24 17.50 -11.59 -30.15
CA ILE A 24 17.40 -12.80 -29.34
C ILE A 24 18.38 -13.81 -29.94
N LEU A 25 19.47 -14.08 -29.23
CA LEU A 25 20.39 -15.15 -29.60
C LEU A 25 19.69 -16.49 -29.34
N GLU A 26 19.32 -17.17 -30.42
CA GLU A 26 18.77 -18.52 -30.37
C GLU A 26 19.89 -19.50 -29.96
N GLY A 27 19.97 -19.78 -28.67
CA GLY A 27 20.94 -20.69 -28.07
C GLY A 27 20.60 -20.94 -26.60
N PRO A 28 21.22 -21.93 -25.94
CA PRO A 28 21.08 -22.09 -24.50
C PRO A 28 21.43 -20.75 -23.85
N SER A 29 20.47 -20.14 -23.13
CA SER A 29 20.60 -18.78 -22.58
C SER A 29 21.81 -18.54 -21.64
N GLY A 30 22.66 -19.55 -21.42
CA GLY A 30 23.68 -19.61 -20.37
C GLY A 30 23.09 -19.64 -18.97
N ARG A 31 21.77 -19.47 -18.83
CA ARG A 31 21.09 -19.44 -17.56
C ARG A 31 21.02 -20.84 -17.01
N ARG A 32 21.74 -21.05 -15.90
CA ARG A 32 21.72 -22.32 -15.17
C ARG A 32 20.29 -22.69 -14.78
N VAL A 33 19.76 -23.74 -15.39
CA VAL A 33 18.47 -24.35 -15.01
C VAL A 33 18.74 -25.22 -13.78
N ARG A 34 18.04 -24.94 -12.68
CA ARG A 34 18.16 -25.69 -11.42
C ARG A 34 16.93 -26.56 -11.20
N SER A 35 17.15 -27.80 -10.77
CA SER A 35 16.06 -28.69 -10.39
C SER A 35 15.32 -28.14 -9.16
N GLU A 36 14.10 -28.60 -8.93
CA GLU A 36 13.35 -28.25 -7.72
C GLU A 36 14.09 -28.68 -6.44
N ALA A 37 14.62 -29.91 -6.43
CA ALA A 37 15.41 -30.44 -5.32
C ALA A 37 16.67 -29.59 -5.04
N GLU A 38 17.34 -29.09 -6.07
CA GLU A 38 18.47 -28.20 -5.90
C GLU A 38 18.05 -26.85 -5.31
N ARG A 39 16.99 -26.23 -5.84
CA ARG A 39 16.46 -24.97 -5.30
C ARG A 39 16.02 -25.13 -3.84
N ALA A 40 15.41 -26.26 -3.49
CA ALA A 40 14.99 -26.56 -2.12
C ALA A 40 16.19 -26.68 -1.17
N ARG A 41 17.25 -27.39 -1.57
CA ARG A 41 18.50 -27.50 -0.80
C ARG A 41 19.14 -26.13 -0.55
N ILE A 42 19.26 -25.30 -1.59
CA ILE A 42 19.83 -23.94 -1.46
C ILE A 42 18.96 -23.06 -0.55
N ALA A 43 17.63 -23.15 -0.69
CA ALA A 43 16.70 -22.41 0.15
C ALA A 43 16.79 -22.84 1.62
N ALA A 44 16.90 -24.14 1.90
CA ALA A 44 17.07 -24.68 3.25
C ALA A 44 18.41 -24.28 3.88
N GLU A 45 19.53 -24.41 3.15
CA GLU A 45 20.86 -23.98 3.62
C GLU A 45 20.85 -22.50 4.04
N SER A 46 20.17 -21.66 3.27
CA SER A 46 20.09 -20.24 3.58
C SER A 46 19.33 -19.94 4.89
N LEU A 47 18.49 -20.85 5.38
CA LEU A 47 17.71 -20.68 6.62
C LEU A 47 18.44 -21.19 7.86
N LEU A 48 19.65 -21.75 7.72
CA LEU A 48 20.44 -22.17 8.88
C LEU A 48 20.76 -20.95 9.78
N PRO A 49 20.80 -21.13 11.11
CA PRO A 49 21.20 -20.06 12.02
C PRO A 49 22.55 -19.46 11.61
N GLY A 50 22.63 -18.13 11.54
CA GLY A 50 23.85 -17.41 11.13
C GLY A 50 24.15 -17.41 9.62
N ALA A 51 23.35 -18.07 8.78
CA ALA A 51 23.57 -18.08 7.34
C ALA A 51 23.30 -16.70 6.70
N GLN A 52 24.29 -16.18 5.97
CA GLN A 52 24.11 -14.98 5.17
C GLN A 52 23.64 -15.33 3.75
N VAL A 53 22.48 -14.79 3.34
CA VAL A 53 21.90 -15.07 2.01
C VAL A 53 22.84 -14.66 0.87
N SER A 54 23.64 -13.60 1.06
CA SER A 54 24.68 -13.16 0.11
C SER A 54 25.76 -14.22 -0.11
N GLU A 55 26.23 -14.86 0.96
CA GLU A 55 27.27 -15.89 0.90
C GLU A 55 26.74 -17.17 0.27
N VAL A 56 25.54 -17.60 0.66
CA VAL A 56 24.87 -18.77 0.06
C VAL A 56 24.61 -18.53 -1.44
N ALA A 57 24.18 -17.32 -1.82
CA ALA A 57 24.00 -16.93 -3.21
C ALA A 57 25.31 -17.07 -4.02
N ARG A 58 26.41 -16.51 -3.49
CA ARG A 58 27.74 -16.59 -4.11
C ARG A 58 28.23 -18.03 -4.23
N LYS A 59 28.09 -18.84 -3.17
CA LYS A 59 28.47 -20.26 -3.15
C LYS A 59 27.78 -21.08 -4.24
N HIS A 60 26.51 -20.78 -4.51
CA HIS A 60 25.71 -21.55 -5.47
C HIS A 60 25.61 -20.92 -6.86
N GLY A 61 26.24 -19.76 -7.10
CA GLY A 61 26.07 -19.00 -8.34
C GLY A 61 24.62 -18.56 -8.56
N ALA A 62 23.90 -18.27 -7.49
CA ALA A 62 22.53 -17.76 -7.50
C ALA A 62 22.52 -16.27 -7.14
N THR A 63 21.41 -15.58 -7.41
CA THR A 63 21.20 -14.23 -6.87
C THR A 63 20.45 -14.30 -5.55
N ARG A 64 20.63 -13.30 -4.68
CA ARG A 64 19.87 -13.18 -3.42
C ARG A 64 18.35 -13.22 -3.68
N TRP A 65 17.91 -12.52 -4.74
CA TRP A 65 16.50 -12.49 -5.14
C TRP A 65 15.96 -13.87 -5.50
N GLN A 66 16.72 -14.70 -6.22
CA GLN A 66 16.32 -16.08 -6.53
C GLN A 66 16.09 -16.89 -5.25
N ILE A 67 17.00 -16.78 -4.27
CA ILE A 67 16.85 -17.49 -2.99
C ILE A 67 15.61 -17.02 -2.24
N TYR A 68 15.33 -15.71 -2.19
CA TYR A 68 14.11 -15.19 -1.57
C TYR A 68 12.83 -15.66 -2.26
N ASP A 69 12.81 -15.66 -3.59
CA ASP A 69 11.68 -16.14 -4.38
C ASP A 69 11.45 -17.65 -4.14
N TRP A 70 12.52 -18.45 -4.09
CA TRP A 70 12.42 -19.88 -3.77
C TRP A 70 11.92 -20.11 -2.35
N ARG A 71 12.45 -19.40 -1.34
CA ARG A 71 11.94 -19.47 0.04
C ARG A 71 10.45 -19.19 0.11
N ARG A 72 9.99 -18.14 -0.59
CA ARG A 72 8.56 -17.79 -0.66
C ARG A 72 7.74 -18.93 -1.28
N ARG A 73 8.15 -19.42 -2.45
CA ARG A 73 7.42 -20.50 -3.16
C ARG A 73 7.38 -21.79 -2.35
N PHE A 74 8.48 -22.17 -1.71
CA PHE A 74 8.53 -23.40 -0.90
C PHE A 74 7.75 -23.28 0.41
N ARG A 75 7.73 -22.11 1.05
CA ARG A 75 6.83 -21.87 2.19
C ARG A 75 5.35 -21.98 1.81
N GLN A 76 4.96 -21.41 0.67
CA GLN A 76 3.59 -21.53 0.17
C GLN A 76 3.17 -22.98 -0.13
N ARG A 77 4.14 -23.86 -0.38
CA ARG A 77 3.93 -25.30 -0.60
C ARG A 77 4.11 -26.15 0.67
N GLY A 78 4.37 -25.53 1.83
CA GLY A 78 4.63 -26.25 3.09
C GLY A 78 5.96 -27.03 3.13
N MET A 79 6.89 -26.77 2.19
CA MET A 79 8.17 -27.47 2.09
C MET A 79 9.31 -26.82 2.89
N LEU A 80 9.04 -25.65 3.47
CA LEU A 80 9.93 -24.96 4.40
C LEU A 80 9.13 -24.56 5.63
N PRO A 81 9.77 -24.52 6.81
CA PRO A 81 9.08 -24.05 8.01
C PRO A 81 8.52 -22.65 7.77
N PRO A 82 7.34 -22.34 8.34
CA PRO A 82 6.86 -20.97 8.45
C PRO A 82 7.96 -20.10 9.05
N CYS A 83 8.01 -18.82 8.69
CA CYS A 83 8.89 -17.93 9.42
C CYS A 83 8.34 -17.85 10.85
N GLU A 84 9.03 -18.46 11.82
CA GLU A 84 8.73 -18.32 13.25
C GLU A 84 9.02 -16.91 13.79
N ALA A 85 9.11 -15.92 12.90
CA ALA A 85 9.07 -14.54 13.33
C ALA A 85 7.69 -14.38 13.98
N SER A 86 7.68 -14.19 15.29
CA SER A 86 6.52 -13.64 15.97
C SER A 86 6.02 -12.46 15.14
N PRO A 87 4.70 -12.35 14.89
CA PRO A 87 4.19 -11.18 14.20
C PRO A 87 4.77 -9.95 14.89
N PRO A 88 5.32 -8.98 14.13
CA PRO A 88 5.96 -7.83 14.75
C PRO A 88 4.97 -7.21 15.73
N THR A 89 5.35 -7.18 17.01
CA THR A 89 4.52 -6.56 18.04
C THR A 89 4.61 -5.06 17.81
N PHE A 90 3.55 -4.48 17.27
CA PHE A 90 3.41 -3.03 17.20
C PHE A 90 2.97 -2.50 18.57
N ALA A 91 3.54 -1.37 19.00
CA ALA A 91 3.02 -0.66 20.15
C ALA A 91 1.64 -0.06 19.79
N PRO A 92 0.63 -0.15 20.68
CA PRO A 92 -0.65 0.51 20.46
C PRO A 92 -0.46 2.02 20.44
N LEU A 93 -0.97 2.69 19.39
CA LEU A 93 -1.08 4.15 19.37
C LEU A 93 -2.25 4.55 20.27
N VAL A 94 -1.94 5.04 21.46
CA VAL A 94 -2.94 5.68 22.33
C VAL A 94 -3.08 7.13 21.87
N VAL A 95 -4.22 7.46 21.27
CA VAL A 95 -4.58 8.85 21.00
C VAL A 95 -5.29 9.37 22.25
N ASP A 96 -4.61 10.22 23.00
CA ASP A 96 -5.27 11.02 24.04
C ASP A 96 -6.29 11.93 23.37
N HIS A 97 -7.55 11.55 23.46
CA HIS A 97 -8.65 12.36 22.98
C HIS A 97 -8.90 13.47 24.01
N ALA A 98 -8.29 14.61 23.77
CA ALA A 98 -9.01 15.86 23.78
C ALA A 98 -8.53 16.65 22.56
N LEU A 99 -8.76 16.09 21.37
CA LEU A 99 -9.11 16.98 20.28
C LEU A 99 -10.42 17.59 20.75
N GLU A 100 -10.34 18.74 21.44
CA GLU A 100 -11.46 19.66 21.50
C GLU A 100 -12.04 19.62 20.09
N GLU A 101 -13.29 19.19 19.98
CA GLU A 101 -14.06 19.37 18.76
C GLU A 101 -13.72 20.77 18.34
N ARG A 102 -12.97 20.92 17.24
CA ARG A 102 -12.59 22.23 16.73
C ARG A 102 -13.92 22.92 16.59
N GLN A 103 -14.24 23.80 17.54
CA GLN A 103 -15.49 24.53 17.54
C GLN A 103 -15.42 25.24 16.20
N ALA A 104 -16.20 24.74 15.24
CA ALA A 104 -16.28 25.36 13.95
C ALA A 104 -16.59 26.83 14.27
N PRO A 105 -15.78 27.79 13.80
CA PRO A 105 -15.99 29.18 14.16
C PRO A 105 -17.46 29.47 13.88
N ALA A 106 -18.21 29.92 14.90
CA ALA A 106 -19.64 30.17 14.77
C ALA A 106 -19.83 31.10 13.57
N ILE A 107 -20.22 30.54 12.42
CA ILE A 107 -20.30 31.28 11.17
C ILE A 107 -21.53 32.16 11.35
N LYS A 108 -21.32 33.47 11.50
CA LYS A 108 -22.41 34.43 11.49
C LYS A 108 -22.97 34.47 10.08
N LEU A 109 -24.19 34.00 9.92
CA LEU A 109 -24.96 34.04 8.69
C LEU A 109 -25.72 35.37 8.62
N GLU A 110 -25.52 36.12 7.54
CA GLU A 110 -26.32 37.31 7.24
C GLU A 110 -27.27 37.00 6.07
N ILE A 111 -28.57 37.16 6.30
CA ILE A 111 -29.63 36.94 5.31
C ILE A 111 -30.30 38.28 5.03
N ALA A 112 -30.13 38.80 3.82
CA ALA A 112 -30.77 40.04 3.38
C ALA A 112 -32.09 39.75 2.64
N ILE A 113 -33.18 40.37 3.08
CA ILE A 113 -34.51 40.32 2.45
C ILE A 113 -35.00 41.76 2.25
N GLY A 114 -34.83 42.29 1.05
CA GLY A 114 -35.19 43.68 0.75
C GLY A 114 -34.35 44.66 1.58
N ASP A 115 -35.02 45.45 2.42
CA ASP A 115 -34.42 46.44 3.33
C ASP A 115 -34.08 45.89 4.72
N VAL A 116 -34.36 44.61 4.98
CA VAL A 116 -34.11 43.97 6.28
C VAL A 116 -32.93 43.00 6.20
N VAL A 117 -32.03 43.08 7.19
CA VAL A 117 -30.88 42.18 7.34
C VAL A 117 -31.03 41.35 8.62
N LEU A 118 -31.16 40.04 8.47
CA LEU A 118 -31.19 39.09 9.57
C LEU A 118 -29.77 38.55 9.83
N ARG A 119 -29.28 38.73 11.06
CA ARG A 119 -28.00 38.17 11.52
C ARG A 119 -28.26 36.99 12.44
N THR A 120 -27.73 35.83 12.10
CA THR A 120 -27.90 34.60 12.87
C THR A 120 -26.61 33.77 12.86
N ASP A 121 -26.56 32.69 13.60
CA ASP A 121 -25.50 31.69 13.52
C ASP A 121 -26.02 30.43 12.81
N THR A 122 -25.14 29.46 12.54
CA THR A 122 -25.53 28.18 11.93
C THR A 122 -26.30 27.27 12.88
N ALA A 123 -26.53 27.66 14.14
CA ALA A 123 -27.23 26.87 15.15
C ALA A 123 -28.73 27.20 15.25
N ILE A 124 -29.24 28.15 14.45
CA ILE A 124 -30.67 28.46 14.44
C ILE A 124 -31.50 27.31 13.85
N ASP A 125 -32.54 26.91 14.58
CA ASP A 125 -33.50 25.91 14.13
C ASP A 125 -34.33 26.41 12.93
N ALA A 126 -34.65 25.48 12.02
CA ALA A 126 -35.33 25.79 10.76
C ALA A 126 -36.75 26.35 10.96
N ASP A 127 -37.48 25.89 11.99
CA ASP A 127 -38.82 26.38 12.29
C ASP A 127 -38.76 27.79 12.88
N GLN A 128 -37.75 28.07 13.70
CA GLN A 128 -37.51 29.40 14.25
C GLN A 128 -37.13 30.40 13.15
N LEU A 129 -36.21 30.03 12.25
CA LEU A 129 -35.82 30.86 11.11
C LEU A 129 -37.03 31.14 10.19
N SER A 130 -37.84 30.13 9.90
CA SER A 130 -39.05 30.28 9.07
C SER A 130 -40.08 31.22 9.70
N ARG A 131 -40.27 31.16 11.03
CA ARG A 131 -41.15 32.08 11.76
C ARG A 131 -40.68 33.52 11.66
N VAL A 132 -39.39 33.77 11.85
CA VAL A 132 -38.81 35.12 11.75
C VAL A 132 -38.96 35.67 10.32
N ILE A 133 -38.65 34.88 9.29
CA ILE A 133 -38.80 35.30 7.89
C ILE A 133 -40.26 35.64 7.55
N ARG A 134 -41.22 34.82 8.01
CA ARG A 134 -42.65 35.09 7.81
C ARG A 134 -43.10 36.36 8.53
N ALA A 135 -42.66 36.58 9.76
CA ALA A 135 -42.99 37.79 10.52
C ALA A 135 -42.46 39.05 9.82
N VAL A 136 -41.22 39.04 9.34
CA VAL A 136 -40.61 40.16 8.59
C VAL A 136 -41.33 40.43 7.28
N ARG A 137 -41.79 39.38 6.58
CA ARG A 137 -42.59 39.55 5.35
C ARG A 137 -44.00 40.08 5.61
N ALA A 138 -44.60 39.74 6.75
CA ALA A 138 -45.95 40.17 7.11
C ALA A 138 -46.01 41.59 7.71
N SER A 139 -44.88 42.12 8.18
CA SER A 139 -44.76 43.51 8.63
C SER A 139 -44.56 44.51 7.48
N ARG A 140 -44.65 44.04 6.24
CA ARG A 140 -44.46 44.82 5.00
C ARG A 140 -45.74 44.75 4.17
#